data_AF-A0A2N6PJF0-F1
#
_entry.id   AF-A0A2N6PJF0-F1
#
_cell.length_a   1.000
_cell.length_b   1.000
_cell.length_c   1.000
_cell.angle_alpha   90.00
_cell.angle_beta   90.00
_cell.angle_gamma   90.00
#
_symmetry.space_group_name_H-M   'P 1'
#
loop_
_entity.id
_entity.type
_entity.pdbx_description
1 polymer ?
#
loop_
_entity_poly.entity_id
_entity_poly.type
_entity_poly.pdbx_seq_one_letter_code
_entity_poly.pdbx_strand_id
1 'polypeptide(L)'
;MTIRSALSSACLAAALIIGPAAAPALAQPTEDPNLEQTVTGEEKLVDDEAVLDAGHVDIGPKQVGSEFQLVMRDDTEAPPVWRSLDKTVLKVNDEGAKMPMPEDEQYSFIGAKPGEDVWLIPQVEKPGLIWVGWNTQDPAFTQTAQRGMNLEYHGMQGPGDMVLYLQNGSFGEPEQLWDSRKGADQKIFVENNTHTHANWVFTKPGVYLLDVGVSFTDASGNEVSSRQVLRLAVGDAASTDEAMSAEYTGGQDSGDGDAAGKADADAGAEAGAGSGADPLMFVLLGVGAVLLVVAAIAVIGTARAKKRAAAAQNSSQGTGQ
;
A
#
# COMPACT_ATOMS: atom_id res chain seq x y z
N MET A 1 91.48 -4.30 -16.48
CA MET A 1 90.66 -3.09 -16.25
C MET A 1 89.81 -2.84 -17.48
N THR A 2 88.58 -3.36 -17.52
CA THR A 2 87.41 -2.73 -18.16
C THR A 2 86.19 -3.64 -17.99
N ILE A 3 85.16 -3.04 -17.42
CA ILE A 3 83.80 -3.55 -17.24
C ILE A 3 83.09 -3.46 -18.59
N ARG A 4 82.36 -4.51 -19.01
CA ARG A 4 81.14 -4.37 -19.82
C ARG A 4 80.11 -5.42 -19.43
N SER A 5 79.02 -4.90 -18.90
CA SER A 5 77.73 -5.49 -18.60
C SER A 5 77.00 -5.98 -19.86
N ALA A 6 76.33 -7.13 -19.75
CA ALA A 6 75.20 -7.50 -20.60
C ALA A 6 74.14 -8.20 -19.73
N LEU A 7 72.97 -7.57 -19.60
CA LEU A 7 71.80 -8.10 -18.93
C LEU A 7 71.33 -9.37 -19.66
N SER A 8 71.11 -10.46 -18.92
CA SER A 8 70.34 -11.62 -19.38
C SER A 8 68.89 -11.50 -18.95
N SER A 9 68.00 -11.72 -19.91
CA SER A 9 66.56 -11.86 -19.79
C SER A 9 66.16 -12.90 -18.73
N ALA A 10 65.16 -12.56 -17.94
CA ALA A 10 64.31 -13.53 -17.25
C ALA A 10 62.85 -13.22 -17.59
N CYS A 11 62.29 -13.96 -18.54
CA CYS A 11 60.85 -14.01 -18.79
C CYS A 11 60.21 -14.80 -17.64
N LEU A 12 59.49 -14.11 -16.74
CA LEU A 12 58.58 -14.75 -15.80
C LEU A 12 57.17 -14.64 -16.38
N ALA A 13 56.65 -15.75 -16.90
CA ALA A 13 55.26 -15.87 -17.32
C ALA A 13 54.37 -15.94 -16.06
N ALA A 14 53.63 -14.87 -15.77
CA ALA A 14 52.54 -14.91 -14.81
C ALA A 14 51.26 -15.34 -15.54
N ALA A 15 50.81 -16.57 -15.31
CA ALA A 15 49.51 -17.03 -15.76
C ALA A 15 48.41 -16.40 -14.89
N LEU A 16 47.65 -15.46 -15.45
CA LEU A 16 46.44 -14.92 -14.84
C LEU A 16 45.31 -15.95 -15.02
N ILE A 17 44.91 -16.62 -13.94
CA ILE A 17 43.68 -17.42 -13.91
C ILE A 17 42.53 -16.44 -13.67
N ILE A 18 41.83 -16.06 -14.74
CA ILE A 18 40.58 -15.31 -14.65
C ILE A 18 39.47 -16.34 -14.34
N GLY A 19 39.10 -16.45 -13.06
CA GLY A 19 37.87 -17.14 -12.68
C GLY A 19 36.64 -16.34 -13.14
N PRO A 20 35.53 -16.98 -13.53
CA PRO A 20 34.33 -16.25 -13.90
C PRO A 20 33.80 -15.48 -12.69
N ALA A 21 33.69 -14.16 -12.85
CA ALA A 21 33.01 -13.32 -11.88
C ALA A 21 31.56 -13.83 -11.75
N ALA A 22 31.18 -14.25 -10.54
CA ALA A 22 29.79 -14.49 -10.22
C ALA A 22 29.05 -13.16 -10.37
N ALA A 23 28.14 -13.07 -11.33
CA ALA A 23 27.25 -11.93 -11.44
C ALA A 23 26.46 -11.80 -10.12
N PRO A 24 26.25 -10.59 -9.60
CA PRO A 24 25.38 -10.42 -8.44
C PRO A 24 24.00 -10.96 -8.82
N ALA A 25 23.51 -11.92 -8.05
CA ALA A 25 22.12 -12.34 -8.16
C ALA A 25 21.26 -11.11 -7.85
N LEU A 26 20.58 -10.57 -8.87
CA LEU A 26 19.49 -9.63 -8.65
C LEU A 26 18.48 -10.38 -7.77
N ALA A 27 18.24 -9.85 -6.57
CA ALA A 27 17.19 -10.36 -5.70
C ALA A 27 15.89 -10.37 -6.52
N GLN A 28 15.33 -11.56 -6.74
CA GLN A 28 14.01 -11.65 -7.33
C GLN A 28 13.02 -11.08 -6.31
N PRO A 29 12.00 -10.33 -6.74
CA PRO A 29 10.87 -10.02 -5.87
C PRO A 29 10.38 -11.35 -5.31
N THR A 30 10.39 -11.50 -4.00
CA THR A 30 9.75 -12.63 -3.36
C THR A 30 8.26 -12.46 -3.63
N GLU A 31 7.69 -13.30 -4.50
CA GLU A 31 6.23 -13.41 -4.64
C GLU A 31 5.70 -13.84 -3.27
N ASP A 32 5.05 -12.92 -2.56
CA ASP A 32 4.39 -13.21 -1.29
C ASP A 32 3.00 -13.78 -1.64
N PRO A 33 2.76 -15.09 -1.45
CA PRO A 33 1.50 -15.71 -1.80
C PRO A 33 0.31 -15.10 -1.04
N ASN A 34 0.55 -14.43 0.08
CA ASN A 34 -0.51 -13.82 0.88
C ASN A 34 -0.99 -12.49 0.30
N LEU A 35 -0.28 -11.92 -0.68
CA LEU A 35 -0.75 -10.78 -1.47
C LEU A 35 -1.72 -11.20 -2.58
N GLU A 36 -1.77 -12.50 -2.94
CA GLU A 36 -2.71 -13.02 -3.94
C GLU A 36 -4.10 -13.19 -3.34
N GLN A 37 -4.96 -12.18 -3.52
CA GLN A 37 -6.37 -12.25 -3.15
C GLN A 37 -7.31 -12.20 -4.37
N THR A 38 -8.51 -12.74 -4.22
CA THR A 38 -9.60 -12.59 -5.18
C THR A 38 -10.81 -12.00 -4.45
N VAL A 39 -11.08 -10.72 -4.71
CA VAL A 39 -12.25 -10.03 -4.18
C VAL A 39 -13.44 -10.29 -5.09
N THR A 40 -14.54 -10.76 -4.52
CA THR A 40 -15.78 -11.02 -5.26
C THR A 40 -16.91 -10.10 -4.83
N GLY A 41 -17.78 -9.73 -5.77
CA GLY A 41 -18.96 -8.89 -5.46
C GLY A 41 -20.02 -9.59 -4.61
N GLU A 42 -19.87 -10.90 -4.36
CA GLU A 42 -20.80 -11.70 -3.54
C GLU A 42 -20.43 -11.70 -2.05
N GLU A 43 -19.25 -11.17 -1.69
CA GLU A 43 -18.82 -11.06 -0.31
C GLU A 43 -19.76 -10.16 0.50
N LYS A 44 -20.24 -10.69 1.61
CA LYS A 44 -21.30 -10.08 2.41
C LYS A 44 -20.75 -8.94 3.25
N LEU A 45 -21.54 -7.88 3.37
CA LEU A 45 -21.40 -6.92 4.46
C LEU A 45 -22.12 -7.50 5.69
N VAL A 46 -21.41 -7.58 6.82
CA VAL A 46 -21.96 -7.98 8.12
C VAL A 46 -22.01 -6.76 9.04
N ASP A 47 -22.97 -6.75 9.97
CA ASP A 47 -23.26 -5.59 10.83
C ASP A 47 -22.98 -5.83 12.32
N ASP A 48 -22.39 -6.98 12.65
CA ASP A 48 -21.99 -7.38 13.99
C ASP A 48 -20.72 -6.66 14.44
N GLU A 49 -20.59 -6.49 15.75
CA GLU A 49 -19.36 -6.01 16.36
C GLU A 49 -18.28 -7.09 16.31
N ALA A 50 -17.06 -6.71 15.97
CA ALA A 50 -15.93 -7.62 15.86
C ALA A 50 -14.65 -7.07 16.48
N VAL A 51 -13.82 -7.97 17.00
CA VAL A 51 -12.44 -7.68 17.42
C VAL A 51 -11.54 -8.58 16.59
N LEU A 52 -10.63 -7.99 15.83
CA LEU A 52 -9.67 -8.70 14.99
C LEU A 52 -8.27 -8.49 15.56
N ASP A 53 -7.65 -9.55 16.05
CA ASP A 53 -6.34 -9.52 16.70
C ASP A 53 -5.21 -10.17 15.88
N ALA A 54 -5.57 -10.88 14.81
CA ALA A 54 -4.65 -11.48 13.86
C ALA A 54 -5.28 -11.64 12.46
N GLY A 55 -4.43 -11.68 11.44
CA GLY A 55 -4.81 -12.04 10.07
C GLY A 55 -4.99 -10.86 9.12
N HIS A 56 -5.33 -11.19 7.88
CA HIS A 56 -5.38 -10.26 6.76
C HIS A 56 -6.66 -9.42 6.76
N VAL A 57 -6.48 -8.10 6.79
CA VAL A 57 -7.57 -7.13 6.67
C VAL A 57 -7.18 -5.98 5.75
N ASP A 58 -8.12 -5.54 4.93
CA ASP A 58 -7.91 -4.40 4.04
C ASP A 58 -9.05 -3.40 4.17
N ILE A 59 -8.74 -2.12 4.35
CA ILE A 59 -9.73 -1.06 4.21
C ILE A 59 -9.92 -0.70 2.74
N GLY A 60 -11.16 -0.51 2.31
CA GLY A 60 -11.45 -0.19 0.93
C GLY A 60 -12.90 0.24 0.70
N PRO A 61 -13.16 0.84 -0.47
CA PRO A 61 -14.50 1.24 -0.87
C PRO A 61 -15.32 0.00 -1.29
N LYS A 62 -16.51 -0.15 -0.72
CA LYS A 62 -17.51 -1.13 -1.15
C LYS A 62 -18.83 -0.44 -1.45
N GLN A 63 -19.49 -0.87 -2.52
CA GLN A 63 -20.85 -0.40 -2.78
C GLN A 63 -21.83 -1.05 -1.78
N VAL A 64 -22.50 -0.22 -0.98
CA VAL A 64 -23.53 -0.60 -0.01
C VAL A 64 -24.83 0.11 -0.40
N GLY A 65 -25.76 -0.62 -1.01
CA GLY A 65 -26.94 -0.01 -1.61
C GLY A 65 -26.57 0.87 -2.80
N SER A 66 -26.92 2.16 -2.74
CA SER A 66 -26.61 3.15 -3.80
C SER A 66 -25.30 3.91 -3.58
N GLU A 67 -24.64 3.72 -2.43
CA GLU A 67 -23.51 4.53 -2.01
C GLU A 67 -22.25 3.68 -1.87
N PHE A 68 -21.08 4.31 -2.00
CA PHE A 68 -19.83 3.68 -1.62
C PHE A 68 -19.51 4.02 -0.17
N GLN A 69 -19.15 3.00 0.60
CA GLN A 69 -18.73 3.15 1.99
C GLN A 69 -17.28 2.66 2.14
N LEU A 70 -16.50 3.36 2.96
CA LEU A 70 -15.24 2.85 3.44
C LEU A 70 -15.52 1.74 4.47
N VAL A 71 -15.14 0.52 4.13
CA VAL A 71 -15.35 -0.68 4.96
C VAL A 71 -14.07 -1.49 5.04
N MET A 72 -14.05 -2.49 5.91
CA MET A 72 -12.92 -3.39 6.10
C MET A 72 -13.25 -4.77 5.56
N ARG A 73 -12.47 -5.27 4.62
CA ARG A 73 -12.50 -6.66 4.21
C ARG A 73 -11.76 -7.49 5.25
N ASP A 74 -12.44 -8.48 5.80
CA ASP A 74 -11.93 -9.43 6.78
C ASP A 74 -11.83 -10.81 6.14
N ASP A 75 -10.59 -11.23 5.88
CA ASP A 75 -10.25 -12.52 5.27
C ASP A 75 -9.89 -13.59 6.30
N THR A 76 -10.11 -13.33 7.58
CA THR A 76 -9.93 -14.34 8.64
C THR A 76 -11.04 -15.39 8.60
N GLU A 77 -12.18 -15.04 8.00
CA GLU A 77 -13.29 -15.94 7.73
C GLU A 77 -13.24 -16.54 6.31
N ALA A 78 -13.79 -17.75 6.17
CA ALA A 78 -13.96 -18.41 4.88
C ALA A 78 -15.44 -18.78 4.66
N PRO A 79 -16.17 -18.09 3.76
CA PRO A 79 -15.71 -17.02 2.87
C PRO A 79 -15.43 -15.69 3.59
N PRO A 80 -14.62 -14.79 3.00
CA PRO A 80 -14.41 -13.44 3.53
C PRO A 80 -15.69 -12.62 3.68
N VAL A 81 -15.65 -11.69 4.63
CA VAL A 81 -16.75 -10.75 4.92
C VAL A 81 -16.25 -9.32 4.91
N TRP A 82 -17.17 -8.37 4.76
CA TRP A 82 -16.90 -6.94 4.92
C TRP A 82 -17.56 -6.46 6.21
N ARG A 83 -16.84 -5.65 6.97
CA ARG A 83 -17.28 -5.09 8.24
C ARG A 83 -17.21 -3.57 8.22
N SER A 84 -18.12 -2.92 8.95
CA SER A 84 -18.00 -1.48 9.18
C SER A 84 -16.83 -1.17 10.12
N LEU A 85 -16.07 -0.11 9.81
CA LEU A 85 -14.91 0.30 10.62
C LEU A 85 -15.32 0.72 12.04
N ASP A 86 -16.51 1.31 12.20
CA ASP A 86 -17.01 1.80 13.47
C ASP A 86 -17.48 0.71 14.44
N LYS A 87 -17.74 -0.48 13.92
CA LYS A 87 -18.11 -1.69 14.67
C LYS A 87 -16.98 -2.72 14.77
N THR A 88 -15.79 -2.37 14.32
CA THR A 88 -14.65 -3.30 14.31
C THR A 88 -13.46 -2.67 15.03
N VAL A 89 -12.92 -3.40 16.01
CA VAL A 89 -11.68 -3.02 16.69
C VAL A 89 -10.53 -3.87 16.18
N LEU A 90 -9.47 -3.22 15.70
CA LEU A 90 -8.20 -3.88 15.42
C LEU A 90 -7.36 -3.93 16.70
N LYS A 91 -7.12 -5.14 17.21
CA LYS A 91 -6.26 -5.37 18.37
C LYS A 91 -4.83 -5.58 17.89
N VAL A 92 -3.91 -4.76 18.40
CA VAL A 92 -2.47 -4.89 18.16
C VAL A 92 -1.84 -5.50 19.41
N ASN A 93 -1.52 -6.78 19.38
CA ASN A 93 -0.95 -7.50 20.53
C ASN A 93 0.50 -7.07 20.82
N ASP A 94 0.93 -7.11 22.08
CA ASP A 94 2.34 -6.83 22.42
C ASP A 94 3.27 -7.87 21.78
N GLU A 95 2.88 -9.14 21.79
CA GLU A 95 3.65 -10.22 21.20
C GLU A 95 3.79 -10.01 19.68
N GLY A 96 5.02 -9.78 19.22
CA GLY A 96 5.35 -9.62 17.80
C GLY A 96 5.23 -8.18 17.27
N ALA A 97 4.31 -7.36 17.79
CA ALA A 97 4.16 -5.96 17.37
C ALA A 97 5.02 -5.01 18.19
N LYS A 98 5.21 -5.29 19.49
CA LYS A 98 6.02 -4.43 20.36
C LYS A 98 7.51 -4.65 20.09
N MET A 99 8.21 -3.59 19.71
CA MET A 99 9.63 -3.64 19.40
C MET A 99 10.36 -2.36 19.81
N PRO A 100 11.66 -2.43 20.16
CA PRO A 100 12.45 -1.24 20.39
C PRO A 100 12.69 -0.51 19.07
N MET A 101 12.55 0.82 19.11
CA MET A 101 12.90 1.70 18.01
C MET A 101 14.37 1.50 17.59
N PRO A 102 14.68 1.30 16.29
CA PRO A 102 16.05 1.11 15.82
C PRO A 102 16.91 2.36 16.03
N GLU A 103 18.23 2.15 16.13
CA GLU A 103 19.24 3.23 16.18
C GLU A 103 19.49 3.90 14.82
N ASP A 104 18.94 3.34 13.74
CA ASP A 104 19.14 3.84 12.40
C ASP A 104 18.35 5.14 12.16
N GLU A 105 19.09 6.21 11.88
CA GLU A 105 18.59 7.56 11.65
C GLU A 105 17.55 7.64 10.51
N GLN A 106 17.54 6.68 9.57
CA GLN A 106 16.53 6.64 8.52
C GLN A 106 15.10 6.51 9.06
N TYR A 107 14.94 6.00 10.29
CA TYR A 107 13.63 5.87 10.95
C TYR A 107 13.34 7.01 11.95
N SER A 108 14.20 8.01 12.06
CA SER A 108 14.00 9.15 12.98
C SER A 108 12.65 9.87 12.79
N PHE A 109 12.06 9.78 11.59
CA PHE A 109 10.72 10.28 11.30
C PHE A 109 9.61 9.59 12.11
N ILE A 110 9.81 8.43 12.74
CA ILE A 110 8.81 7.81 13.62
C ILE A 110 8.58 8.67 14.87
N GLY A 111 9.61 9.36 15.36
CA GLY A 111 9.52 10.26 16.53
C GLY A 111 9.71 9.61 17.90
N ALA A 112 9.87 8.30 17.97
CA ALA A 112 10.37 7.63 19.17
C ALA A 112 11.90 7.69 19.22
N LYS A 113 12.48 7.76 20.42
CA LYS A 113 13.95 7.69 20.55
C LYS A 113 14.43 6.26 20.34
N PRO A 114 15.67 6.04 19.85
CA PRO A 114 16.26 4.72 19.81
C PRO A 114 16.14 3.97 21.15
N GLY A 115 15.68 2.73 21.09
CA GLY A 115 15.43 1.89 22.26
C GLY A 115 14.13 2.15 23.02
N GLU A 116 13.37 3.22 22.72
CA GLU A 116 11.99 3.36 23.22
C GLU A 116 11.09 2.32 22.53
N ASP A 117 10.14 1.75 23.28
CA ASP A 117 9.20 0.77 22.74
C ASP A 117 8.19 1.43 21.80
N VAL A 118 7.94 0.81 20.65
CA VAL A 118 6.87 1.15 19.70
C VAL A 118 6.06 -0.10 19.35
N TRP A 119 4.86 0.08 18.82
CA TRP A 119 3.99 -1.00 18.33
C TRP A 119 3.86 -0.91 16.82
N LEU A 120 4.33 -1.95 16.12
CA LEU A 120 4.37 -2.03 14.67
C LEU A 120 3.37 -3.08 14.16
N ILE A 121 2.38 -2.63 13.38
CA ILE A 121 1.68 -3.51 12.42
C ILE A 121 2.56 -3.58 11.18
N PRO A 122 3.09 -4.76 10.82
CA PRO A 122 4.12 -4.86 9.80
C PRO A 122 3.55 -4.82 8.38
N GLN A 123 4.31 -4.25 7.44
CA GLN A 123 4.00 -4.32 6.01
C GLN A 123 4.00 -5.75 5.45
N VAL A 124 4.88 -6.60 5.96
CA VAL A 124 4.95 -8.02 5.59
C VAL A 124 4.20 -8.83 6.64
N GLU A 125 3.34 -9.74 6.20
CA GLU A 125 2.54 -10.55 7.11
C GLU A 125 3.40 -11.30 8.12
N LYS A 126 2.96 -11.29 9.38
CA LYS A 126 3.53 -12.11 10.43
C LYS A 126 2.42 -12.91 11.12
N PRO A 127 2.56 -14.23 11.26
CA PRO A 127 1.58 -15.04 11.97
C PRO A 127 1.31 -14.50 13.38
N GLY A 128 0.03 -14.45 13.76
CA GLY A 128 -0.41 -13.98 15.08
C GLY A 128 -0.49 -12.47 15.24
N LEU A 129 -0.17 -11.70 14.19
CA LEU A 129 -0.42 -10.27 14.14
C LEU A 129 -1.55 -9.94 13.17
N ILE A 130 -2.28 -8.88 13.47
CA ILE A 130 -3.15 -8.25 12.50
C ILE A 130 -2.29 -7.70 11.35
N TRP A 131 -2.75 -7.85 10.12
CA TRP A 131 -2.05 -7.42 8.91
C TRP A 131 -2.97 -6.50 8.12
N VAL A 132 -2.70 -5.20 8.21
CA VAL A 132 -3.64 -4.13 7.81
C VAL A 132 -3.15 -3.41 6.56
N GLY A 133 -3.94 -3.51 5.50
CA GLY A 133 -3.69 -2.89 4.22
C GLY A 133 -4.87 -2.09 3.71
N TRP A 134 -4.81 -1.77 2.42
CA TRP A 134 -5.93 -1.22 1.67
C TRP A 134 -6.08 -1.93 0.33
N ASN A 135 -7.34 -1.99 -0.14
CA ASN A 135 -7.67 -2.63 -1.41
C ASN A 135 -8.59 -1.75 -2.28
N THR A 136 -8.42 -1.85 -3.59
CA THR A 136 -9.27 -1.25 -4.62
C THR A 136 -9.71 -2.30 -5.66
N GLN A 137 -9.83 -3.56 -5.23
CA GLN A 137 -10.09 -4.70 -6.10
C GLN A 137 -11.56 -5.12 -6.14
N ASP A 138 -12.44 -4.51 -5.33
CA ASP A 138 -13.87 -4.76 -5.38
C ASP A 138 -14.42 -4.54 -6.81
N PRO A 139 -15.18 -5.50 -7.37
CA PRO A 139 -15.67 -5.39 -8.74
C PRO A 139 -16.57 -4.17 -8.97
N ALA A 140 -17.40 -3.77 -7.99
CA ALA A 140 -18.26 -2.60 -8.15
C ALA A 140 -17.44 -1.31 -8.14
N PHE A 141 -16.43 -1.22 -7.27
CA PHE A 141 -15.48 -0.10 -7.27
C PHE A 141 -14.72 0.01 -8.60
N THR A 142 -14.08 -1.08 -9.06
CA THR A 142 -13.27 -1.08 -10.29
C THR A 142 -14.07 -0.77 -11.56
N GLN A 143 -15.37 -1.08 -11.58
CA GLN A 143 -16.27 -0.72 -12.67
C GLN A 143 -16.74 0.74 -12.61
N THR A 144 -16.69 1.37 -11.43
CA THR A 144 -17.24 2.71 -11.20
C THR A 144 -16.16 3.80 -11.20
N ALA A 145 -15.03 3.58 -10.55
CA ALA A 145 -13.97 4.57 -10.40
C ALA A 145 -13.15 4.74 -11.69
N GLN A 146 -12.89 5.98 -12.10
CA GLN A 146 -12.16 6.24 -13.36
C GLN A 146 -10.70 5.78 -13.33
N ARG A 147 -10.02 6.02 -12.20
CA ARG A 147 -8.56 5.82 -12.07
C ARG A 147 -8.15 5.07 -10.80
N GLY A 148 -8.90 5.26 -9.73
CA GLY A 148 -8.49 4.88 -8.39
C GLY A 148 -9.18 5.77 -7.36
N MET A 149 -8.66 5.77 -6.14
CA MET A 149 -9.13 6.61 -5.03
C MET A 149 -7.97 7.35 -4.37
N ASN A 150 -8.28 8.42 -3.65
CA ASN A 150 -7.44 8.88 -2.56
C ASN A 150 -7.86 8.15 -1.30
N LEU A 151 -6.91 7.55 -0.60
CA LEU A 151 -7.04 7.16 0.80
C LEU A 151 -6.58 8.35 1.66
N GLU A 152 -7.40 8.80 2.59
CA GLU A 152 -7.26 10.08 3.27
C GLU A 152 -7.16 9.90 4.78
N TYR A 153 -6.27 10.68 5.39
CA TYR A 153 -6.14 10.81 6.83
C TYR A 153 -6.53 12.23 7.24
N HIS A 154 -7.51 12.32 8.15
CA HIS A 154 -8.04 13.59 8.63
C HIS A 154 -7.73 13.88 10.10
N GLY A 155 -7.19 12.91 10.83
CA GLY A 155 -6.83 13.11 12.23
C GLY A 155 -6.90 11.82 13.04
N MET A 156 -6.51 11.93 14.30
CA MET A 156 -6.66 10.83 15.24
C MET A 156 -6.80 11.30 16.68
N GLN A 157 -7.26 10.39 17.54
CA GLN A 157 -7.22 10.49 18.99
C GLN A 157 -6.49 9.27 19.54
N GLY A 158 -5.62 9.49 20.52
CA GLY A 158 -4.86 8.42 21.14
C GLY A 158 -3.74 8.94 22.04
N PRO A 159 -3.08 8.06 22.81
CA PRO A 159 -2.08 8.44 23.81
C PRO A 159 -0.72 8.85 23.24
N GLY A 160 -0.40 8.44 22.01
CA GLY A 160 0.86 8.72 21.33
C GLY A 160 0.64 9.07 19.86
N ASP A 161 1.74 9.24 19.13
CA ASP A 161 1.76 9.49 17.69
C ASP A 161 1.60 8.20 16.87
N MET A 162 1.08 8.35 15.65
CA MET A 162 0.96 7.30 14.63
C MET A 162 1.69 7.73 13.35
N VAL A 163 2.44 6.79 12.76
CA VAL A 163 3.09 6.96 11.47
C VAL A 163 2.78 5.76 10.58
N LEU A 164 2.40 6.04 9.33
CA LEU A 164 2.22 5.06 8.26
C LEU A 164 3.33 5.23 7.24
N TYR A 165 4.03 4.16 6.87
CA TYR A 165 5.09 4.24 5.86
C TYR A 165 5.28 2.94 5.07
N LEU A 166 5.82 3.07 3.86
CA LEU A 166 6.25 1.94 3.04
C LEU A 166 7.76 1.74 3.14
N GLN A 167 8.17 0.48 3.25
CA GLN A 167 9.54 0.05 3.09
C GLN A 167 9.74 -0.45 1.65
N ASN A 168 10.34 0.38 0.81
CA ASN A 168 10.56 0.09 -0.60
C ASN A 168 11.82 -0.76 -0.80
N GLY A 169 11.64 -2.08 -0.79
CA GLY A 169 12.75 -3.04 -0.87
C GLY A 169 13.64 -3.03 0.38
N SER A 170 14.63 -3.92 0.42
CA SER A 170 15.43 -4.16 1.63
C SER A 170 16.42 -3.05 1.97
N PHE A 171 16.70 -2.12 1.05
CA PHE A 171 17.72 -1.07 1.19
C PHE A 171 17.22 0.32 0.76
N GLY A 172 15.94 0.46 0.40
CA GLY A 172 15.37 1.76 0.07
C GLY A 172 15.10 2.57 1.33
N GLU A 173 15.10 3.91 1.20
CA GLU A 173 14.63 4.77 2.28
C GLU A 173 13.13 4.56 2.52
N PRO A 174 12.66 4.62 3.77
CA PRO A 174 11.24 4.57 4.08
C PRO A 174 10.47 5.72 3.42
N GLU A 175 9.38 5.38 2.73
CA GLU A 175 8.46 6.36 2.17
C GLU A 175 7.36 6.63 3.20
N GLN A 176 7.46 7.79 3.85
CA GLN A 176 6.46 8.23 4.83
C GLN A 176 5.16 8.62 4.12
N LEU A 177 4.05 7.99 4.50
CA LEU A 177 2.73 8.22 3.92
C LEU A 177 1.87 9.13 4.82
N TRP A 178 1.64 8.71 6.06
CA TRP A 178 0.90 9.49 7.05
C TRP A 178 1.73 9.68 8.32
N ASP A 179 1.48 10.79 9.00
CA ASP A 179 2.06 11.10 10.30
C ASP A 179 1.15 12.02 11.06
N SER A 180 0.69 11.56 12.21
CA SER A 180 -0.32 12.24 13.01
C SER A 180 0.12 13.60 13.55
N ARG A 181 1.42 13.90 13.55
CA ARG A 181 1.98 15.19 13.98
C ARG A 181 2.02 16.20 12.84
N LYS A 182 1.96 15.71 11.60
CA LYS A 182 1.70 16.54 10.42
C LYS A 182 0.17 16.71 10.36
N GLY A 183 -0.30 17.90 10.00
CA GLY A 183 -1.72 18.26 10.12
C GLY A 183 -2.70 17.30 9.43
N ALA A 184 -3.99 17.56 9.59
CA ALA A 184 -5.04 16.87 8.84
C ALA A 184 -4.87 17.06 7.32
N ASP A 185 -5.55 16.21 6.53
CA ASP A 185 -5.60 16.24 5.06
C ASP A 185 -4.37 15.65 4.35
N GLN A 186 -3.88 14.51 4.85
CA GLN A 186 -2.84 13.73 4.20
C GLN A 186 -3.49 12.68 3.27
N LYS A 187 -3.04 12.58 2.02
CA LYS A 187 -3.66 11.72 1.00
C LYS A 187 -2.66 10.80 0.33
N ILE A 188 -3.09 9.57 0.07
CA ILE A 188 -2.37 8.56 -0.71
C ILE A 188 -3.24 8.24 -1.92
N PHE A 189 -2.74 8.47 -3.13
CA PHE A 189 -3.44 8.03 -4.33
C PHE A 189 -3.21 6.54 -4.56
N VAL A 190 -4.30 5.79 -4.73
CA VAL A 190 -4.31 4.33 -4.93
C VAL A 190 -5.01 4.03 -6.25
N GLU A 191 -4.30 3.40 -7.18
CA GLU A 191 -4.85 3.02 -8.48
C GLU A 191 -5.92 1.93 -8.34
N ASN A 192 -6.81 1.82 -9.33
CA ASN A 192 -7.74 0.69 -9.44
C ASN A 192 -6.98 -0.66 -9.43
N ASN A 193 -7.61 -1.68 -8.85
CA ASN A 193 -7.07 -3.04 -8.81
C ASN A 193 -5.69 -3.13 -8.11
N THR A 194 -5.53 -2.35 -7.04
CA THR A 194 -4.34 -2.33 -6.16
C THR A 194 -4.68 -2.98 -4.82
N HIS A 195 -3.70 -3.68 -4.26
CA HIS A 195 -3.70 -4.23 -2.92
C HIS A 195 -2.34 -3.95 -2.30
N THR A 196 -2.31 -3.24 -1.18
CA THR A 196 -1.06 -2.80 -0.54
C THR A 196 -1.16 -2.87 0.97
N HIS A 197 -0.11 -3.39 1.59
CA HIS A 197 0.14 -3.30 3.03
C HIS A 197 1.27 -2.33 3.33
N ALA A 198 1.26 -1.75 4.52
CA ALA A 198 2.24 -0.77 4.97
C ALA A 198 2.58 -0.98 6.45
N ASN A 199 3.63 -0.31 6.90
CA ASN A 199 4.02 -0.33 8.31
C ASN A 199 3.22 0.74 9.06
N TRP A 200 2.40 0.34 10.02
CA TRP A 200 1.71 1.25 10.93
C TRP A 200 2.43 1.23 12.27
N VAL A 201 2.92 2.38 12.72
CA VAL A 201 3.67 2.49 13.97
C VAL A 201 2.94 3.39 14.95
N PHE A 202 2.75 2.89 16.16
CA PHE A 202 2.21 3.64 17.30
C PHE A 202 3.29 3.80 18.37
N THR A 203 3.48 5.01 18.85
CA THR A 203 4.54 5.33 19.84
C THR A 203 4.16 5.04 21.29
N LYS A 204 2.89 4.74 21.57
CA LYS A 204 2.40 4.36 22.91
C LYS A 204 1.29 3.30 22.82
N PRO A 205 1.07 2.49 23.86
CA PRO A 205 -0.08 1.62 23.93
C PRO A 205 -1.32 2.40 24.40
N GLY A 206 -2.50 1.94 23.99
CA GLY A 206 -3.82 2.45 24.40
C GLY A 206 -4.84 2.41 23.27
N VAL A 207 -5.98 3.06 23.50
CA VAL A 207 -7.07 3.16 22.50
C VAL A 207 -6.75 4.28 21.51
N TYR A 208 -6.92 3.98 20.23
CA TYR A 208 -6.77 4.91 19.12
C TYR A 208 -8.04 4.96 18.26
N LEU A 209 -8.45 6.17 17.89
CA LEU A 209 -9.51 6.44 16.92
C LEU A 209 -8.91 7.24 15.77
N LEU A 210 -8.87 6.67 14.58
CA LEU A 210 -8.31 7.28 13.38
C LEU A 210 -9.45 7.67 12.45
N ASP A 211 -9.50 8.95 12.09
CA ASP A 211 -10.48 9.48 11.16
C ASP A 211 -9.93 9.42 9.73
N VAL A 212 -10.47 8.48 8.97
CA VAL A 212 -9.98 8.09 7.65
C VAL A 212 -11.08 8.19 6.62
N GLY A 213 -10.69 8.52 5.38
CA GLY A 213 -11.63 8.67 4.29
C GLY A 213 -11.14 8.06 2.99
N VAL A 214 -12.07 7.90 2.06
CA VAL A 214 -11.77 7.67 0.66
C VAL A 214 -12.50 8.71 -0.19
N SER A 215 -11.86 9.16 -1.27
CA SER A 215 -12.51 9.98 -2.30
C SER A 215 -12.10 9.53 -3.69
N PHE A 216 -13.02 9.58 -4.65
CA PHE A 216 -12.73 9.26 -6.05
C PHE A 216 -13.76 9.88 -7.01
N THR A 217 -13.36 10.02 -8.27
CA THR A 217 -14.27 10.42 -9.35
C THR A 217 -14.84 9.19 -10.04
N ASP A 218 -16.17 9.11 -10.15
CA ASP A 218 -16.88 8.04 -10.86
C ASP A 218 -16.80 8.19 -12.39
N ALA A 219 -17.18 7.17 -13.15
CA ALA A 219 -17.17 7.17 -14.61
C ALA A 219 -18.05 8.25 -15.26
N SER A 220 -18.98 8.85 -14.51
CA SER A 220 -19.83 9.96 -14.95
C SER A 220 -19.23 11.34 -14.64
N GLY A 221 -18.13 11.38 -13.89
CA GLY A 221 -17.44 12.61 -13.49
C GLY A 221 -17.90 13.16 -12.14
N ASN A 222 -18.70 12.42 -11.37
CA ASN A 222 -19.11 12.84 -10.02
C ASN A 222 -18.04 12.49 -9.00
N GLU A 223 -17.86 13.37 -8.01
CA GLU A 223 -17.05 13.07 -6.83
C GLU A 223 -17.85 12.21 -5.85
N VAL A 224 -17.24 11.11 -5.41
CA VAL A 224 -17.76 10.20 -4.40
C VAL A 224 -16.78 10.18 -3.25
N SER A 225 -17.28 10.29 -2.02
CA SER A 225 -16.46 10.18 -0.82
C SER A 225 -17.16 9.41 0.29
N SER A 226 -16.36 8.83 1.17
CA SER A 226 -16.83 8.20 2.40
C SER A 226 -15.78 8.37 3.48
N ARG A 227 -16.21 8.71 4.70
CA ARG A 227 -15.33 8.95 5.85
C ARG A 227 -15.83 8.13 7.04
N GLN A 228 -14.92 7.50 7.74
CA GLN A 228 -15.19 6.55 8.83
C GLN A 228 -14.12 6.63 9.90
N VAL A 229 -14.42 6.12 11.10
CA VAL A 229 -13.47 6.06 12.20
C VAL A 229 -12.96 4.62 12.36
N LEU A 230 -11.68 4.42 12.09
CA LEU A 230 -10.97 3.17 12.37
C LEU A 230 -10.60 3.10 13.86
N ARG A 231 -10.94 2.00 14.52
CA ARG A 231 -10.71 1.79 15.96
C ARG A 231 -9.59 0.80 16.19
N LEU A 232 -8.63 1.16 17.02
CA LEU A 232 -7.55 0.26 17.41
C LEU A 232 -7.38 0.21 18.93
N ALA A 233 -7.11 -0.99 19.43
CA ALA A 233 -6.62 -1.23 20.78
C ALA A 233 -5.15 -1.66 20.70
N VAL A 234 -4.23 -0.74 21.01
CA VAL A 234 -2.79 -0.95 20.83
C VAL A 234 -2.13 -1.40 22.12
N GLY A 235 -1.50 -2.57 22.08
CA GLY A 235 -0.84 -3.24 23.20
C GLY A 235 -1.81 -3.99 24.11
N ASP A 236 -1.31 -4.98 24.83
CA ASP A 236 -2.15 -5.96 25.56
C ASP A 236 -3.04 -5.32 26.61
N ALA A 237 -2.56 -4.27 27.26
CA ALA A 237 -3.29 -3.53 28.29
C ALA A 237 -4.44 -2.65 27.76
N ALA A 238 -4.49 -2.37 26.46
CA ALA A 238 -5.58 -1.58 25.87
C ALA A 238 -6.88 -2.41 25.80
N SER A 239 -7.96 -1.85 26.34
CA SER A 239 -9.29 -2.46 26.36
C SER A 239 -9.96 -2.38 24.99
N THR A 240 -10.40 -3.53 24.47
CA THR A 240 -11.16 -3.61 23.22
C THR A 240 -12.57 -3.08 23.37
N ASP A 241 -13.19 -3.26 24.54
CA ASP A 241 -14.53 -2.73 24.85
C ASP A 241 -14.52 -1.20 24.94
N GLU A 242 -13.44 -0.65 25.52
CA GLU A 242 -13.23 0.81 25.53
C GLU A 242 -13.01 1.31 24.10
N ALA A 243 -12.20 0.63 23.28
CA ALA A 243 -12.01 0.99 21.89
C ALA A 243 -13.30 0.95 21.07
N MET A 244 -14.15 -0.06 21.30
CA MET A 244 -15.43 -0.22 20.60
C MET A 244 -16.39 0.94 20.94
N SER A 245 -16.47 1.30 22.22
CA SER A 245 -17.37 2.34 22.73
C SER A 245 -16.83 3.77 22.67
N ALA A 246 -15.57 3.95 22.26
CA ALA A 246 -14.95 5.26 22.19
C ALA A 246 -15.50 6.07 21.01
N GLU A 247 -15.74 7.36 21.27
CA GLU A 247 -16.29 8.30 20.31
C GLU A 247 -15.21 9.28 19.83
N TYR A 248 -15.10 9.44 18.52
CA TYR A 248 -14.17 10.40 17.94
C TYR A 248 -14.73 11.81 18.10
N THR A 249 -13.97 12.68 18.74
CA THR A 249 -14.37 14.08 19.00
C THR A 249 -13.58 15.11 18.19
N GLY A 250 -12.76 14.66 17.24
CA GLY A 250 -12.09 15.56 16.28
C GLY A 250 -13.11 16.13 15.29
N GLY A 251 -12.94 17.38 14.87
CA GLY A 251 -13.90 18.06 14.02
C GLY A 251 -14.22 17.30 12.74
N GLN A 252 -15.39 16.65 12.70
CA GLN A 252 -16.05 16.27 11.47
C GLN A 252 -16.51 17.55 10.81
N ASP A 253 -15.68 18.12 9.92
CA ASP A 253 -16.24 18.98 8.89
C ASP A 253 -17.15 18.07 8.07
N SER A 254 -18.45 18.20 8.35
CA SER A 254 -19.47 17.26 7.93
C SER A 254 -19.63 17.40 6.43
N GLY A 255 -19.02 16.49 5.67
CA GLY A 255 -19.32 16.28 4.25
C GLY A 255 -20.64 15.56 4.03
N ASP A 256 -21.65 15.83 4.86
CA ASP A 256 -23.00 15.29 4.68
C ASP A 256 -23.76 16.21 3.72
N GLY A 257 -24.23 15.60 2.63
CA GLY A 257 -24.82 16.28 1.50
C GLY A 257 -26.11 17.03 1.83
N ASP A 258 -26.22 18.24 1.30
CA ASP A 258 -27.51 18.83 0.97
C ASP A 258 -27.48 19.25 -0.50
N ALA A 259 -27.87 18.33 -1.36
CA ALA A 259 -28.26 18.63 -2.73
C ALA A 259 -29.68 19.23 -2.69
N ALA A 260 -29.77 20.54 -2.51
CA ALA A 260 -30.99 21.30 -2.76
C ALA A 260 -30.64 22.57 -3.54
N GLY A 261 -30.97 22.56 -4.83
CA GLY A 261 -30.53 23.55 -5.79
C GLY A 261 -31.05 24.96 -5.59
N LYS A 262 -30.34 25.90 -6.21
CA LYS A 262 -30.96 27.06 -6.82
C LYS A 262 -30.15 27.52 -8.02
N ALA A 263 -30.72 27.33 -9.20
CA ALA A 263 -30.36 28.08 -10.38
C ALA A 263 -30.82 29.54 -10.20
N ASP A 264 -29.98 30.50 -10.56
CA ASP A 264 -30.37 31.59 -11.44
C ASP A 264 -29.13 32.32 -11.99
N ALA A 265 -29.23 32.68 -13.27
CA ALA A 265 -28.20 33.24 -14.13
C ALA A 265 -28.05 34.76 -13.99
N ASP A 266 -26.87 35.31 -14.32
CA ASP A 266 -26.63 36.00 -15.61
C ASP A 266 -25.50 37.06 -15.57
N ALA A 267 -24.78 37.12 -16.70
CA ALA A 267 -24.04 38.20 -17.36
C ALA A 267 -22.78 38.86 -16.74
N GLY A 268 -21.65 38.67 -17.43
CA GLY A 268 -21.16 39.74 -18.33
C GLY A 268 -19.69 40.18 -18.24
N ALA A 269 -18.86 39.70 -19.19
CA ALA A 269 -17.78 40.40 -19.94
C ALA A 269 -16.55 40.98 -19.19
N GLU A 270 -15.31 41.08 -19.71
CA GLU A 270 -14.56 40.66 -20.90
C GLU A 270 -13.07 41.03 -20.66
N ALA A 271 -12.17 40.36 -21.39
CA ALA A 271 -10.76 40.65 -21.77
C ALA A 271 -9.69 41.25 -20.81
N GLY A 272 -8.54 40.56 -20.79
CA GLY A 272 -7.22 41.13 -20.46
C GLY A 272 -6.08 40.18 -20.84
N ALA A 273 -5.57 40.32 -22.07
CA ALA A 273 -4.47 39.53 -22.62
C ALA A 273 -3.10 39.84 -21.98
N GLY A 274 -2.25 38.81 -21.84
CA GLY A 274 -0.85 38.93 -21.47
C GLY A 274 -0.03 37.74 -22.01
N SER A 275 0.70 38.00 -23.09
CA SER A 275 1.57 37.07 -23.84
C SER A 275 2.81 36.63 -23.05
N GLY A 276 3.25 35.37 -23.21
CA GLY A 276 4.68 35.04 -23.17
C GLY A 276 5.08 33.60 -22.84
N ALA A 277 5.66 32.94 -23.86
CA ALA A 277 6.60 31.81 -23.84
C ALA A 277 6.07 30.34 -23.87
N ASP A 278 6.21 29.76 -25.07
CA ASP A 278 6.20 28.31 -25.39
C ASP A 278 7.19 27.49 -24.56
N PRO A 279 6.85 26.23 -24.24
CA PRO A 279 7.82 25.16 -24.16
C PRO A 279 7.42 23.96 -25.03
N LEU A 280 7.72 24.03 -26.33
CA LEU A 280 7.76 22.88 -27.23
C LEU A 280 9.14 22.16 -27.20
N MET A 281 9.76 22.07 -26.03
CA MET A 281 11.03 21.38 -25.82
C MET A 281 11.03 20.73 -24.44
N PHE A 282 10.49 19.52 -24.33
CA PHE A 282 10.99 18.38 -23.52
C PHE A 282 10.15 17.13 -23.82
N VAL A 283 9.99 16.79 -25.11
CA VAL A 283 9.79 15.39 -25.50
C VAL A 283 11.15 14.93 -25.98
N LEU A 284 11.81 14.08 -25.18
CA LEU A 284 12.79 13.05 -25.56
C LEU A 284 13.62 12.70 -24.31
N LEU A 285 13.05 11.84 -23.45
CA LEU A 285 13.72 10.86 -22.57
C LEU A 285 12.67 10.36 -21.54
N GLY A 286 11.80 9.45 -21.97
CA GLY A 286 10.77 8.90 -21.07
C GLY A 286 9.83 7.87 -21.70
N VAL A 287 9.76 7.78 -23.03
CA VAL A 287 8.87 6.84 -23.72
C VAL A 287 9.58 5.53 -24.13
N GLY A 288 10.91 5.48 -24.09
CA GLY A 288 11.67 4.29 -24.50
C GLY A 288 11.79 3.19 -23.44
N ALA A 289 11.73 3.53 -22.14
CA ALA A 289 11.93 2.55 -21.07
C ALA A 289 10.66 1.77 -20.72
N VAL A 290 9.47 2.40 -20.84
CA VAL A 290 8.19 1.75 -20.51
C VAL A 290 7.76 0.75 -21.59
N LEU A 291 8.05 1.03 -22.87
CA LEU A 291 7.69 0.12 -23.97
C LEU A 291 8.52 -1.18 -23.99
N LEU A 292 9.74 -1.19 -23.44
CA LEU A 292 10.56 -2.40 -23.37
C LEU A 292 10.12 -3.35 -22.23
N VAL A 293 9.57 -2.83 -21.14
CA VAL A 293 9.07 -3.64 -20.01
C VAL A 293 7.75 -4.33 -20.38
N VAL A 294 6.83 -3.62 -21.04
CA VAL A 294 5.54 -4.21 -21.48
C VAL A 294 5.74 -5.28 -22.57
N ALA A 295 6.68 -5.08 -23.49
CA ALA A 295 7.00 -6.08 -24.51
C ALA A 295 7.63 -7.36 -23.93
N ALA A 296 8.45 -7.25 -22.87
CA ALA A 296 9.05 -8.41 -22.20
C ALA A 296 8.00 -9.27 -21.45
N ILE A 297 7.02 -8.63 -20.81
CA ILE A 297 5.94 -9.32 -20.09
C ILE A 297 5.02 -10.09 -21.08
N ALA A 298 4.69 -9.49 -22.23
CA ALA A 298 3.85 -10.13 -23.24
C ALA A 298 4.54 -11.34 -23.93
N VAL A 299 5.85 -11.28 -24.17
CA VAL A 299 6.60 -12.40 -24.77
C VAL A 299 6.76 -13.58 -23.79
N ILE A 300 6.88 -13.31 -22.49
CA ILE A 300 6.99 -14.38 -21.46
C ILE A 300 5.63 -15.06 -21.24
N GLY A 301 4.52 -14.31 -21.25
CA GLY A 301 3.17 -14.87 -21.12
C GLY A 301 2.80 -15.83 -22.27
N THR A 302 3.11 -15.44 -23.51
CA THR A 302 2.81 -16.27 -24.70
C THR A 302 3.69 -17.52 -24.80
N ALA A 303 4.95 -17.46 -24.34
CA ALA A 303 5.83 -18.63 -24.26
C ALA A 303 5.37 -19.65 -23.20
N ARG A 304 4.88 -19.19 -22.04
CA ARG A 304 4.34 -20.06 -20.97
C ARG A 304 3.02 -20.72 -21.37
N ALA A 305 2.14 -20.01 -22.07
CA ALA A 305 0.89 -20.56 -22.60
C ALA A 305 1.14 -21.68 -23.64
N LYS A 306 2.11 -21.49 -24.55
CA LYS A 306 2.51 -22.53 -25.53
C LYS A 306 3.12 -23.77 -24.86
N LYS A 307 3.90 -23.59 -23.80
CA LYS A 307 4.52 -24.71 -23.06
C LYS A 307 3.49 -25.54 -22.28
N ARG A 308 2.45 -24.89 -21.72
CA ARG A 308 1.31 -25.57 -21.07
C ARG A 308 0.43 -26.33 -22.08
N ALA A 309 0.18 -25.76 -23.25
CA ALA A 309 -0.56 -26.45 -24.32
C ALA A 309 0.17 -27.69 -24.86
N ALA A 310 1.51 -27.63 -25.00
CA ALA A 310 2.32 -28.77 -25.43
C ALA A 310 2.39 -29.89 -24.37
N ALA A 311 2.42 -29.54 -23.09
CA ALA A 311 2.40 -30.51 -21.99
C ALA A 311 1.03 -31.22 -21.84
N ALA A 312 -0.07 -30.52 -22.12
CA ALA A 312 -1.42 -31.08 -22.14
C ALA A 312 -1.65 -32.04 -23.32
N GLN A 313 -1.02 -31.80 -24.47
CA GLN A 313 -1.11 -32.72 -25.61
C GLN A 313 -0.31 -34.01 -25.41
N ASN A 314 0.90 -33.94 -24.83
CA ASN A 314 1.73 -35.12 -24.57
C ASN A 314 1.18 -36.04 -23.46
N SER A 315 0.39 -35.51 -22.53
CA SER A 315 -0.26 -36.31 -21.48
C SER A 315 -1.48 -37.09 -21.99
N SER A 316 -2.10 -36.67 -23.10
CA SER A 316 -3.21 -37.38 -23.74
C SER A 316 -2.79 -38.56 -24.63
N GLN A 317 -1.50 -38.68 -24.99
CA GLN A 317 -0.98 -39.78 -25.81
C GLN A 317 -0.26 -40.88 -25.01
N GLY A 318 -0.11 -40.72 -23.69
CA GLY A 318 0.65 -41.65 -22.83
C GLY A 318 -0.15 -42.78 -22.18
N THR A 319 -1.49 -42.78 -22.27
CA THR A 319 -2.35 -43.87 -21.76
C THR A 319 -2.77 -44.76 -22.92
N GLY A 320 -1.86 -45.61 -23.38
CA GLY A 320 -2.10 -46.45 -24.55
C GLY A 320 -0.98 -47.42 -24.88
N GLN A 321 -0.47 -48.16 -23.89
CA GLN A 321 0.05 -49.52 -24.02
C GLN A 321 0.29 -50.16 -22.65
#